data_AF-A0A7Y5W6G6-F1
#
_entry.id   AF-A0A7Y5W6G6-F1
#
_cell.length_a   1.000
_cell.length_b   1.000
_cell.length_c   1.000
_cell.angle_alpha   90.00
_cell.angle_beta   90.00
_cell.angle_gamma   90.00
#
_symmetry.space_group_name_H-M   'P 1'
#
loop_
_entity.id
_entity.type
_entity.pdbx_description
1 polymer ?
#
loop_
_entity_poly.entity_id
_entity_poly.type
_entity_poly.pdbx_seq_one_letter_code
_entity_poly.pdbx_strand_id
1 'polypeptide(L)' 'MLGFKPKVTIDPALYAGVKQVAQAAGYATVDEFVTHLLEKAVADVQRAESEAEVRKRLQGLGYIE' A
#
# COMPACT_ATOMS: atom_id res chain seq x y z
N MET A 1 11.64 1.16 -26.69
CA MET A 1 11.53 -0.08 -25.89
C MET A 1 10.14 -0.15 -25.31
N LEU A 2 9.34 -1.17 -25.66
CA LEU A 2 8.04 -1.40 -25.02
C LEU A 2 8.33 -1.86 -23.58
N GLY A 3 8.26 -0.93 -22.63
CA GLY A 3 8.53 -1.20 -21.21
C GLY A 3 7.56 -2.24 -20.65
N PHE A 4 8.09 -3.15 -19.85
CA PHE A 4 7.31 -4.14 -19.11
C PHE A 4 6.28 -3.44 -18.23
N LYS A 5 4.99 -3.74 -18.46
CA LYS A 5 3.88 -3.30 -17.60
C LYS A 5 3.44 -4.51 -16.78
N PRO A 6 3.81 -4.61 -15.49
CA PRO A 6 3.34 -5.69 -14.64
C PRO A 6 1.81 -5.69 -14.59
N LYS A 7 1.21 -6.88 -14.63
CA LYS A 7 -0.24 -7.08 -14.53
C LYS A 7 -0.54 -7.99 -13.35
N VAL A 8 -1.58 -7.64 -12.59
CA VAL A 8 -2.10 -8.44 -11.49
C VAL A 8 -3.54 -8.80 -11.82
N THR A 9 -3.86 -10.09 -11.83
CA THR A 9 -5.23 -10.56 -12.01
C THR A 9 -5.96 -10.49 -10.67
N ILE A 10 -7.17 -9.93 -10.68
CA ILE A 10 -8.04 -9.82 -9.50
C ILE A 10 -9.24 -10.73 -9.72
N ASP A 11 -9.65 -11.44 -8.67
CA ASP A 11 -10.88 -12.21 -8.69
C ASP A 11 -12.08 -11.34 -9.14
N PRO A 12 -12.94 -11.80 -10.07
CA PRO A 12 -14.03 -10.97 -10.59
C PRO A 12 -15.02 -10.48 -9.54
N ALA A 13 -15.32 -11.29 -8.51
CA ALA A 13 -16.23 -10.89 -7.45
C ALA A 13 -15.60 -9.83 -6.55
N LEU A 14 -14.31 -9.98 -6.25
CA LEU A 14 -13.53 -8.94 -5.56
C LEU A 14 -13.49 -7.64 -6.37
N TYR A 15 -13.19 -7.71 -7.67
CA TYR A 15 -13.12 -6.53 -8.54
C TYR A 15 -14.44 -5.77 -8.61
N ALA A 16 -15.58 -6.48 -8.62
CA ALA A 16 -16.90 -5.85 -8.54
C ALA A 16 -17.07 -5.03 -7.25
N GLY A 17 -16.63 -5.57 -6.11
CA GLY A 17 -16.60 -4.85 -4.83
C GLY A 17 -15.67 -3.64 -4.87
N VAL A 18 -14.45 -3.80 -5.40
CA VAL A 18 -13.50 -2.69 -5.57
C VAL A 18 -14.11 -1.56 -6.39
N LYS A 19 -14.82 -1.87 -7.48
CA LYS A 19 -15.48 -0.85 -8.31
C LYS A 19 -16.55 -0.06 -7.56
N GLN A 20 -17.37 -0.75 -6.77
CA GLN A 20 -18.40 -0.10 -5.95
C GLN A 20 -17.78 0.82 -4.91
N VAL A 21 -16.75 0.35 -4.21
CA VAL A 21 -16.04 1.13 -3.19
C VAL A 21 -15.31 2.32 -3.81
N ALA A 22 -14.63 2.15 -4.94
CA ALA A 22 -13.94 3.23 -5.63
C ALA A 22 -14.90 4.37 -6.01
N GLN A 23 -16.07 4.02 -6.56
CA GLN A 23 -17.10 5.00 -6.89
C GLN A 23 -17.66 5.70 -5.65
N ALA A 24 -17.99 4.94 -4.60
CA ALA A 24 -18.50 5.49 -3.35
C ALA A 24 -17.49 6.42 -2.65
N ALA A 25 -16.20 6.14 -2.80
CA ALA A 25 -15.10 6.94 -2.27
C ALA A 25 -14.72 8.13 -3.18
N GLY A 26 -15.40 8.31 -4.32
CA GLY A 26 -15.23 9.49 -5.20
C GLY A 26 -14.04 9.45 -6.15
N TYR A 27 -13.44 8.27 -6.39
CA TYR A 27 -12.34 8.13 -7.34
C TYR A 27 -12.82 8.22 -8.78
N ALA A 28 -12.00 8.79 -9.67
CA ALA A 28 -12.34 8.92 -11.08
C ALA A 28 -12.29 7.57 -11.81
N THR A 29 -11.39 6.68 -11.38
CA THR A 29 -11.23 5.33 -11.95
C THR A 29 -10.92 4.29 -10.88
N VAL A 30 -11.19 3.02 -11.21
CA VAL A 30 -10.78 1.89 -10.35
C VAL A 30 -9.26 1.78 -10.26
N ASP A 31 -8.56 2.07 -11.35
CA ASP A 31 -7.10 2.01 -11.40
C ASP A 31 -6.46 3.01 -10.42
N GLU A 32 -6.95 4.26 -10.40
CA GLU A 32 -6.51 5.27 -9.44
C GLU A 32 -6.72 4.82 -7.99
N PHE A 33 -7.89 4.26 -7.68
CA PHE A 33 -8.20 3.74 -6.35
C PHE A 33 -7.24 2.61 -5.94
N VAL A 34 -7.03 1.64 -6.83
CA VAL A 34 -6.14 0.50 -6.55
C VAL A 34 -4.69 0.97 -6.39
N THR A 35 -4.21 1.87 -7.26
CA THR A 35 -2.85 2.44 -7.15
C THR A 35 -2.65 3.14 -5.82
N HIS A 36 -3.58 4.02 -5.41
CA HIS A 36 -3.46 4.73 -4.14
C HIS A 36 -3.44 3.77 -2.94
N LEU A 37 -4.27 2.71 -2.95
CA LEU A 37 -4.23 1.71 -1.88
C LEU A 37 -2.92 0.93 -1.83
N LEU A 38 -2.34 0.58 -2.98
CA LEU A 38 -1.04 -0.09 -3.05
C LEU A 38 0.08 0.81 -2.55
N GLU A 39 0.10 2.09 -2.95
CA GLU A 39 1.08 3.07 -2.48
C GLU A 39 1.01 3.24 -0.96
N LYS A 40 -0.21 3.37 -0.42
CA LYS A 40 -0.43 3.45 1.02
C LYS A 40 0.06 2.19 1.75
N ALA A 41 -0.27 1.00 1.25
CA ALA A 41 0.14 -0.26 1.85
C ALA A 41 1.67 -0.41 1.88
N VAL A 42 2.35 -0.06 0.78
CA VAL A 42 3.82 -0.07 0.72
C VAL A 42 4.42 0.93 1.70
N ALA A 43 3.89 2.15 1.76
CA ALA A 43 4.37 3.18 2.68
C ALA A 43 4.19 2.79 4.15
N ASP A 44 3.07 2.13 4.49
CA ASP A 44 2.80 1.68 5.86
C ASP A 44 3.78 0.57 6.28
N VAL A 45 4.09 -0.38 5.40
CA VAL A 45 5.12 -1.41 5.67
C VAL A 45 6.50 -0.78 5.84
N GLN A 46 6.90 0.11 4.93
CA GLN A 46 8.20 0.80 5.00
C GLN A 46 8.33 1.65 6.27
N ARG A 47 7.26 2.31 6.69
CA ARG A 47 7.23 3.07 7.95
C ARG A 47 7.41 2.14 9.15
N ALA A 48 6.69 1.02 9.19
CA ALA A 48 6.80 0.05 10.29
C ALA A 48 8.22 -0.52 10.41
N GLU A 49 8.87 -0.86 9.29
CA GLU A 49 10.27 -1.29 9.27
C GLU A 49 11.22 -0.20 9.80
N SER A 50 11.00 1.05 9.38
CA SER A 50 11.80 2.19 9.84
C SER A 50 11.63 2.47 11.34
N GLU A 51 10.41 2.38 11.85
CA GLU A 51 10.13 2.54 13.29
C GLU A 51 10.77 1.42 14.13
N ALA A 52 10.72 0.18 13.64
CA ALA A 52 11.39 -0.94 14.29
C ALA A 52 12.92 -0.75 14.33
N GLU A 53 13.51 -0.30 13.22
CA GLU A 53 14.93 0.02 13.12
C GLU A 53 15.33 1.16 14.08
N VAL A 54 14.52 2.22 14.17
CA VAL A 54 14.74 3.34 15.11
C VAL A 54 14.64 2.88 16.56
N ARG A 55 13.62 2.10 16.91
CA ARG A 55 13.46 1.54 18.27
C ARG A 55 14.67 0.69 18.65
N LYS A 56 15.14 -0.17 17.75
CA LYS A 56 16.33 -1.00 17.98
C LYS A 56 17.58 -0.16 18.27
N ARG A 57 17.76 0.96 17.54
CA ARG A 57 18.87 1.90 17.78
C ARG A 57 18.75 2.59 19.13
N LEU A 58 17.57 3.07 19.50
CA LEU A 58 17.33 3.72 20.80
C LEU A 58 17.54 2.75 21.97
N GLN A 59 17.12 1.50 21.84
CA GLN A 59 17.34 0.45 22.84
C GLN A 59 18.84 0.15 23.02
N GLY A 60 19.58 0.01 21.92
CA GLY A 60 21.04 -0.19 21.96
C GLY A 60 21.83 0.98 22.56
N LEU A 61 21.24 2.18 22.53
CA LEU A 61 21.79 3.38 23.15
C LEU A 61 21.30 3.60 24.60
N GLY A 62 20.40 2.75 25.12
CA GLY A 62 19.89 2.83 26.49
C GLY A 62 18.84 3.93 26.73
N TYR A 63 18.21 4.46 25.67
CA TYR A 63 17.16 5.48 25.82
C TYR A 63 15.77 4.89 26.10
N ILE A 64 15.55 3.61 25.79
CA ILE A 64 14.30 2.86 26.00
C ILE A 64 14.64 1.42 26.42
N GLU A 65 13.78 0.80 27.24
CA GLU A 65 13.90 -0.60 27.70
C GLU A 65 13.20 -1.60 26.75
#